data_AF-D4VDE5-F1
#
_entry.id   AF-D4VDE5-F1
#
_cell.length_a   1.000
_cell.length_b   1.000
_cell.length_c   1.000
_cell.angle_alpha   90.00
_cell.angle_beta   90.00
_cell.angle_gamma   90.00
#
_symmetry.space_group_name_H-M   'P 1'
#
loop_
_entity.id
_entity.type
_entity.pdbx_description
1 polymer ?
#
loop_
_entity_poly.entity_id
_entity_poly.type
_entity_poly.pdbx_seq_one_letter_code
_entity_poly.pdbx_strand_id
1 'polypeptide(L)' 'MEKSYVINRIKELCNKKNDREIALDFFYNNRIFHAKYLFLGNDLYVTDTLNVIELKDLDMGVLSRISELLKI' A
#
# COMPACT_ATOMS: atom_id res chain seq x y z
N MET A 1 12.85 -7.69 -6.72
CA MET A 1 11.44 -8.09 -6.93
C MET A 1 10.80 -7.08 -7.85
N GLU A 2 9.98 -7.50 -8.81
CA GLU A 2 9.33 -6.57 -9.74
C GLU A 2 8.16 -5.83 -9.07
N LYS A 3 7.96 -4.55 -9.42
CA LYS A 3 6.89 -3.71 -8.85
C LYS A 3 5.50 -4.29 -9.10
N SER A 4 5.27 -4.76 -10.33
CA SER A 4 4.02 -5.40 -10.75
C SER A 4 3.72 -6.65 -9.91
N TYR A 5 4.74 -7.48 -9.64
CA TYR A 5 4.62 -8.68 -8.80
C TYR A 5 4.16 -8.33 -7.38
N VAL A 6 4.81 -7.34 -6.75
CA VAL A 6 4.45 -6.89 -5.39
C VAL A 6 3.02 -6.38 -5.34
N ILE A 7 2.65 -5.48 -6.26
CA ILE A 7 1.31 -4.90 -6.31
C ILE A 7 0.25 -5.99 -6.53
N ASN A 8 0.50 -6.93 -7.43
CA ASN A 8 -0.42 -8.05 -7.67
C ASN A 8 -0.60 -8.91 -6.41
N ARG A 9 0.47 -9.17 -5.66
CA ARG A 9 0.39 -9.96 -4.44
C ARG A 9 -0.39 -9.25 -3.33
N ILE A 10 -0.21 -7.93 -3.19
CA ILE A 10 -1.02 -7.12 -2.27
C ILE A 10 -2.49 -7.10 -2.73
N LYS A 11 -2.74 -6.99 -4.04
CA LYS A 11 -4.09 -7.02 -4.62
C LYS A 11 -4.80 -8.34 -4.34
N GLU A 12 -4.13 -9.48 -4.48
CA GLU A 12 -4.66 -10.80 -4.12
C GLU A 12 -5.03 -10.88 -2.63
N LEU A 13 -4.24 -10.27 -1.75
CA LEU A 13 -4.56 -10.21 -0.32
C LEU A 13 -5.79 -9.34 -0.02
N CYS A 14 -5.93 -8.21 -0.71
CA CYS A 14 -7.06 -7.29 -0.52
C CYS A 14 -8.35 -7.80 -1.18
N ASN A 15 -8.26 -8.63 -2.24
CA ASN A 15 -9.42 -9.34 -2.79
C ASN A 15 -10.07 -10.30 -1.78
N LYS A 16 -9.31 -10.88 -0.85
CA LYS A 16 -9.83 -11.79 0.18
C LYS A 16 -10.48 -11.04 1.35
N LYS A 17 -9.98 -9.84 1.64
CA LYS A 17 -10.49 -8.95 2.68
C LYS A 17 -10.26 -7.52 2.19
N ASN A 18 -11.36 -6.82 1.89
CA ASN A 18 -11.37 -5.59 1.11
C ASN A 18 -10.40 -4.52 1.64
N ASP A 19 -10.26 -4.47 2.96
CA ASP A 19 -9.37 -3.58 3.71
C ASP A 19 -8.37 -4.35 4.58
N ARG A 20 -7.19 -3.76 4.72
CA ARG A 20 -6.11 -4.19 5.62
C ARG A 20 -5.62 -2.99 6.40
N GLU A 21 -5.71 -3.06 7.72
CA GLU A 21 -5.01 -2.13 8.58
C GLU A 21 -3.50 -2.33 8.43
N ILE A 22 -2.80 -1.23 8.26
CA ILE A 22 -1.34 -1.15 8.27
C ILE A 22 -0.90 0.02 9.14
N ALA A 23 0.31 -0.05 9.67
CA ALA A 23 0.93 1.06 10.38
C ALA A 23 2.29 1.32 9.74
N LEU A 24 2.33 2.27 8.80
CA LEU A 24 3.53 2.55 8.03
C LEU A 24 3.66 4.06 7.75
N ASP A 25 4.74 4.65 8.26
CA ASP A 25 5.13 6.01 7.92
C ASP A 25 6.15 6.00 6.78
N PHE A 26 5.94 6.85 5.77
CA PHE A 26 6.88 7.08 4.68
C PHE A 26 6.79 8.52 4.15
N PHE A 27 7.83 8.98 3.46
CA PHE A 27 7.80 10.29 2.81
C PHE A 27 7.11 10.21 1.45
N TYR A 28 6.20 11.13 1.18
CA TYR A 28 5.54 11.30 -0.10
C TYR A 28 5.28 12.79 -0.34
N ASN A 29 5.67 13.32 -1.51
CA ASN A 29 5.52 14.74 -1.86
C ASN A 29 6.01 15.71 -0.77
N ASN A 30 7.23 15.48 -0.25
CA ASN A 30 7.88 16.28 0.79
C ASN A 30 7.11 16.34 2.13
N ARG A 31 6.24 15.37 2.41
CA ARG A 31 5.52 15.25 3.68
C ARG A 31 5.58 13.81 4.17
N ILE A 32 5.42 13.63 5.47
CA ILE A 32 5.24 12.30 6.05
C ILE A 32 3.79 11.88 5.79
N PHE A 33 3.62 10.71 5.20
CA PHE A 33 2.34 10.05 4.98
C PHE A 33 2.18 8.93 6.01
N HIS A 34 1.13 9.03 6.83
CA HIS A 34 0.84 8.10 7.91
C HIS A 34 -0.14 7.03 7.44
N ALA A 35 0.34 6.05 6.70
CA ALA A 35 -0.53 5.03 6.13
C ALA A 35 -1.18 4.17 7.22
N LYS A 36 -2.51 4.11 7.18
CA LYS A 36 -3.38 3.39 8.12
C LYS A 36 -4.10 2.21 7.48
N TYR A 37 -4.49 2.34 6.22
CA TYR A 37 -5.24 1.30 5.52
C TYR A 37 -4.72 1.08 4.10
N LEU A 38 -4.68 -0.18 3.71
CA LEU A 38 -4.71 -0.61 2.31
C LEU A 38 -6.12 -1.07 1.99
N PHE A 39 -6.63 -0.68 0.83
CA PHE A 39 -7.94 -1.16 0.41
C PHE A 39 -8.04 -1.28 -1.09
N LEU A 40 -8.93 -2.18 -1.51
CA LEU A 40 -9.26 -2.39 -2.90
C LEU A 40 -10.51 -1.57 -3.27
N GLY A 41 -10.36 -0.67 -4.23
CA GLY A 41 -11.45 0.03 -4.92
C GLY A 41 -11.47 -0.37 -6.40
N ASN A 42 -11.46 0.61 -7.30
CA ASN A 42 -11.21 0.36 -8.73
C ASN A 42 -9.77 -0.15 -8.96
N ASP A 43 -8.83 0.32 -8.15
CA ASP A 43 -7.48 -0.19 -8.04
C ASP A 43 -7.07 -0.29 -6.55
N LEU A 44 -5.78 -0.48 -6.29
CA LEU A 44 -5.23 -0.66 -4.96
C LEU A 44 -4.70 0.66 -4.39
N TYR A 45 -5.18 1.02 -3.21
CA TYR A 45 -4.88 2.31 -2.56
C TYR A 45 -4.31 2.13 -1.17
N VAL A 46 -3.48 3.09 -0.77
CA VAL A 46 -3.09 3.31 0.62
C VAL A 46 -3.66 4.65 1.10
N THR A 47 -4.12 4.71 2.34
CA THR A 47 -4.71 5.92 2.91
C THR A 47 -4.28 6.18 4.35
N ASP A 48 -4.18 7.45 4.71
CA ASP A 48 -4.04 7.95 6.08
C ASP A 48 -5.39 8.30 6.73
N THR A 49 -6.52 7.99 6.06
CA THR A 49 -7.93 8.37 6.29
C THR A 49 -8.39 9.70 5.67
N LEU A 50 -7.49 10.62 5.37
CA LEU A 50 -7.81 11.93 4.78
C LEU A 50 -7.39 12.03 3.30
N ASN A 51 -6.35 11.29 2.93
CA ASN A 51 -5.71 11.29 1.63
C ASN A 51 -5.57 9.85 1.13
N VAL A 52 -5.61 9.68 -0.19
CA VAL A 52 -5.43 8.39 -0.86
C VAL A 52 -4.27 8.48 -1.85
N ILE A 53 -3.47 7.42 -1.92
CA ILE A 53 -2.40 7.26 -2.90
C ILE A 53 -2.56 5.91 -3.58
N GLU A 54 -2.46 5.86 -4.91
CA GLU A 54 -2.44 4.60 -5.64
C GLU A 54 -1.13 3.87 -5.39
N LEU A 55 -1.18 2.56 -5.14
CA LEU A 55 0.03 1.78 -4.86
C LEU A 55 1.03 1.80 -6.01
N LYS A 56 0.55 2.00 -7.24
CA LYS A 56 1.39 2.14 -8.43
C LYS A 56 2.24 3.42 -8.42
N ASP A 57 1.88 4.43 -7.62
CA ASP A 57 2.61 5.69 -7.52
C ASP A 57 3.69 5.66 -6.42
N LEU A 58 3.71 4.61 -5.59
CA LEU A 58 4.72 4.42 -4.54
C LEU A 58 6.02 3.87 -5.11
N ASP A 59 7.15 4.28 -4.53
CA ASP A 59 8.44 3.71 -4.87
C ASP A 59 8.58 2.26 -4.35
N MET A 60 9.59 1.56 -4.86
CA MET A 60 9.83 0.16 -4.48
C MET A 60 10.25 0.00 -3.01
N GLY A 61 10.84 1.01 -2.38
CA GLY A 61 11.21 0.95 -0.97
C GLY A 61 9.98 0.91 -0.06
N VAL A 62 8.99 1.76 -0.34
CA VAL A 62 7.71 1.75 0.38
C VAL A 62 6.95 0.45 0.13
N LEU A 63 6.87 0.00 -1.14
CA LEU A 63 6.20 -1.25 -1.48
C LEU A 63 6.85 -2.47 -0.80
N SER A 64 8.18 -2.50 -0.68
CA SER A 64 8.88 -3.59 0.01
C SER A 64 8.52 -3.63 1.50
N ARG A 65 8.46 -2.47 2.16
CA ARG A 65 8.04 -2.36 3.56
C ARG A 65 6.58 -2.79 3.77
N ILE A 66 5.71 -2.48 2.81
CA ILE A 66 4.32 -2.97 2.82
C ILE A 66 4.29 -4.50 2.72
N SER A 67 5.06 -5.09 1.81
CA SER A 67 5.14 -6.55 1.69
C SER A 67 5.64 -7.23 2.97
N GLU A 68 6.65 -6.65 3.62
CA GLU A 68 7.16 -7.13 4.91
C GLU A 68 6.07 -7.12 6.00
N LEU A 69 5.32 -6.01 6.11
CA LEU A 69 4.21 -5.90 7.06
C LEU A 69 3.09 -6.93 6.79
N LEU A 70 2.81 -7.17 5.51
CA LEU A 70 1.77 -8.12 5.08
C LEU A 70 2.26 -9.57 5.02
N LYS A 71 3.56 -9.81 5.21
CA LYS A 71 4.21 -11.13 5.14
C LYS A 71 4.00 -11.83 3.79
N ILE A 72 4.27 -11.12 2.69
CA ILE A 72 4.13 -11.62 1.30
C ILE A 72 5.36 -11.40 0.43
#